data_AF-A0A3M1FR82-F1
#
_entry.id   AF-A0A3M1FR82-F1
#
_cell.length_a   1.000
_cell.length_b   1.000
_cell.length_c   1.000
_cell.angle_alpha   90.00
_cell.angle_beta   90.00
_cell.angle_gamma   90.00
#
_symmetry.space_group_name_H-M   'P 1'
#
loop_
_entity.id
_entity.type
_entity.pdbx_description
1 polymer ?
#
loop_
_entity_poly.entity_id
_entity_poly.type
_entity_poly.pdbx_seq_one_letter_code
_entity_poly.pdbx_strand_id
1 'polypeptide(L)'
;MNRNRGAGNKKVRNLRRGQGALAFTFLVGSIALVVAVTLAFLAASFATTSFGFQAANRAFSAAQSGAEDGILHLVRDSQFSHSGYTVTIDGVDVQVVVENDGNGHATSTGTATVGFYRRKVVITAAIDRDSGTVTVVATQLSL
;
A
#
# COMPACT_ATOMS: atom_id res chain seq x y z
N MET A 1 80.61 -32.86 -5.96
CA MET A 1 79.84 -31.74 -6.56
C MET A 1 78.45 -32.23 -6.94
N ASN A 2 77.45 -32.17 -6.05
CA ASN A 2 76.06 -32.39 -6.47
C ASN A 2 75.02 -31.92 -5.44
N ARG A 3 73.87 -31.50 -5.97
CA ARG A 3 72.54 -31.31 -5.35
C ARG A 3 72.29 -30.03 -4.55
N ASN A 4 71.79 -29.01 -5.25
CA ASN A 4 70.73 -28.16 -4.67
C ASN A 4 69.84 -27.53 -5.77
N ARG A 5 68.90 -28.29 -6.35
CA ARG A 5 67.93 -27.79 -7.36
C ARG A 5 66.45 -28.10 -7.01
N GLY A 6 66.16 -28.55 -5.79
CA GLY A 6 64.81 -28.99 -5.41
C GLY A 6 63.92 -27.96 -4.69
N ALA A 7 64.50 -26.91 -4.10
CA ALA A 7 63.77 -26.03 -3.18
C ALA A 7 62.92 -24.95 -3.87
N GLY A 8 63.38 -24.42 -5.02
CA GLY A 8 62.66 -23.36 -5.74
C GLY A 8 61.31 -23.81 -6.33
N ASN A 9 61.22 -25.06 -6.78
CA ASN A 9 60.04 -25.56 -7.50
C ASN A 9 58.84 -25.87 -6.56
N LYS A 10 59.09 -26.16 -5.28
CA LYS A 10 58.03 -26.36 -4.27
C LYS A 10 57.33 -25.05 -3.89
N LYS A 11 58.09 -23.95 -3.77
CA LYS A 11 57.54 -22.62 -3.42
C LYS A 11 56.63 -22.07 -4.51
N VAL A 12 57.00 -22.24 -5.78
CA VAL A 12 56.19 -21.80 -6.94
C VAL A 12 54.91 -22.63 -7.11
N ARG A 13 54.95 -23.96 -6.87
CA ARG A 13 53.74 -24.81 -6.91
C ARG A 13 52.73 -24.48 -5.79
N ASN A 14 53.20 -24.09 -4.61
CA ASN A 14 52.30 -23.72 -3.51
C ASN A 14 51.63 -22.35 -3.73
N LEU A 15 52.32 -21.38 -4.33
CA LEU A 15 51.71 -20.10 -4.75
C LEU A 15 50.64 -20.29 -5.82
N ARG A 16 50.85 -21.19 -6.80
CA ARG A 16 49.85 -21.54 -7.83
C ARG A 16 48.60 -22.23 -7.24
N ARG A 17 48.75 -23.00 -6.16
CA ARG A 17 47.63 -23.63 -5.44
C ARG A 17 46.86 -22.62 -4.57
N GLY A 18 47.54 -21.63 -4.00
CA GLY A 18 46.91 -20.55 -3.22
C GLY A 18 46.10 -19.56 -4.08
N GLN A 19 46.57 -19.25 -5.30
CA GLN A 19 45.85 -18.35 -6.21
C GLN A 19 44.49 -18.92 -6.67
N GLY A 20 44.41 -20.22 -6.93
CA GLY A 20 43.14 -20.87 -7.29
C GLY A 20 42.14 -20.88 -6.13
N ALA A 21 42.61 -21.14 -4.90
CA ALA A 21 41.76 -21.10 -3.71
C ALA A 21 41.23 -19.69 -3.44
N LEU A 22 42.06 -18.65 -3.64
CA LEU A 22 41.65 -17.26 -3.47
C LEU A 22 40.58 -16.86 -4.48
N ALA A 23 40.77 -17.19 -5.76
CA ALA A 23 39.76 -16.93 -6.79
C ALA A 23 38.43 -17.66 -6.51
N PHE A 24 38.50 -18.91 -6.02
CA PHE A 24 37.31 -19.69 -5.65
C PHE A 24 36.57 -19.09 -4.45
N THR A 25 37.28 -18.66 -3.41
CA THR A 25 36.67 -17.99 -2.25
C THR A 25 36.00 -16.68 -2.64
N PHE A 26 36.61 -15.89 -3.53
CA PHE A 26 35.96 -14.68 -4.06
C PHE A 26 34.73 -15.01 -4.92
N LEU A 27 34.76 -16.07 -5.71
CA LEU A 27 33.61 -16.52 -6.48
C LEU A 27 32.45 -16.91 -5.56
N VAL A 28 32.68 -17.81 -4.61
CA VAL A 28 31.64 -18.28 -3.67
C VAL A 28 31.16 -17.14 -2.77
N GLY A 29 32.07 -16.30 -2.28
CA GLY A 29 31.75 -15.14 -1.46
C GLY A 29 30.93 -14.09 -2.21
N SER A 30 31.25 -13.81 -3.47
CA SER A 30 30.49 -12.85 -4.28
C SER A 30 29.08 -13.37 -4.60
N ILE A 31 28.93 -14.66 -4.92
CA ILE A 31 27.62 -15.29 -5.10
C ILE A 31 26.79 -15.19 -3.80
N ALA A 32 27.38 -15.56 -2.67
CA ALA A 32 26.70 -15.49 -1.37
C ALA A 32 26.27 -14.05 -1.03
N LEU A 33 27.13 -13.06 -1.31
CA LEU A 33 26.83 -11.65 -1.09
C LEU A 33 25.70 -11.16 -1.98
N VAL A 34 25.69 -11.51 -3.27
CA VAL A 34 24.60 -11.15 -4.19
C VAL A 34 23.27 -11.72 -3.71
N VAL A 35 23.25 -12.99 -3.30
CA VAL A 35 22.04 -13.65 -2.75
C VAL A 35 21.55 -12.94 -1.48
N ALA A 36 22.46 -12.61 -0.56
CA ALA A 36 22.09 -11.91 0.67
C ALA A 36 21.48 -10.52 0.39
N VAL A 37 22.09 -9.76 -0.52
CA VAL A 37 21.60 -8.43 -0.90
C VAL A 37 20.23 -8.51 -1.60
N THR A 38 20.04 -9.46 -2.52
CA THR A 38 18.74 -9.63 -3.20
C THR A 38 17.63 -10.02 -2.23
N LEU A 39 17.89 -10.91 -1.28
CA LEU A 39 16.91 -11.27 -0.25
C LEU A 39 16.58 -10.10 0.67
N ALA A 40 17.57 -9.29 1.06
CA ALA A 40 17.34 -8.10 1.87
C ALA A 40 16.46 -7.06 1.13
N PHE A 41 16.75 -6.80 -0.14
CA PHE A 41 15.93 -5.91 -0.98
C PHE A 41 14.50 -6.45 -1.14
N LEU A 42 14.35 -7.74 -1.37
CA LEU A 42 13.06 -8.38 -1.53
C LEU A 42 12.22 -8.28 -0.24
N ALA A 43 12.82 -8.59 0.92
CA ALA A 43 12.15 -8.49 2.22
C ALA A 43 11.73 -7.05 2.54
N ALA A 44 12.62 -6.07 2.30
CA ALA A 44 12.31 -4.66 2.52
C ALA A 44 11.18 -4.16 1.59
N SER A 45 11.19 -4.61 0.33
CA SER A 45 10.14 -4.29 -0.64
C SER A 45 8.79 -4.86 -0.20
N PHE A 46 8.73 -6.14 0.18
CA PHE A 46 7.49 -6.76 0.66
C PHE A 46 6.93 -6.09 1.92
N ALA A 47 7.79 -5.73 2.89
CA ALA A 47 7.35 -5.03 4.09
C ALA A 47 6.69 -3.70 3.74
N THR A 48 7.32 -2.90 2.88
CA THR A 48 6.80 -1.59 2.45
C THR A 48 5.47 -1.73 1.71
N THR A 49 5.36 -2.70 0.80
CA THR A 49 4.11 -2.97 0.06
C THR A 49 2.99 -3.44 0.99
N SER A 50 3.28 -4.30 1.97
CA SER A 50 2.27 -4.82 2.90
C SER A 50 1.68 -3.71 3.78
N PHE A 51 2.54 -2.87 4.37
CA PHE A 51 2.06 -1.74 5.19
C PHE A 51 1.28 -0.72 4.34
N GLY A 52 1.77 -0.44 3.13
CA GLY A 52 1.08 0.46 2.21
C GLY A 52 -0.30 -0.04 1.78
N PHE A 53 -0.40 -1.32 1.47
CA PHE A 53 -1.67 -1.97 1.13
C PHE A 53 -2.65 -1.95 2.31
N GLN A 54 -2.19 -2.24 3.51
CA GLN A 54 -3.02 -2.20 4.71
C GLN A 54 -3.52 -0.77 5.00
N ALA A 55 -2.65 0.24 4.89
CA ALA A 55 -3.03 1.64 5.08
C ALA A 55 -4.04 2.10 4.01
N ALA A 56 -3.83 1.74 2.75
CA ALA A 56 -4.74 2.06 1.66
C ALA A 56 -6.12 1.39 1.82
N ASN A 57 -6.16 0.14 2.29
CA ASN A 57 -7.43 -0.56 2.56
C ASN A 57 -8.15 0.03 3.77
N ARG A 58 -7.42 0.41 4.82
CA ARG A 58 -7.99 1.13 5.97
C ARG A 58 -8.59 2.46 5.54
N ALA A 59 -7.87 3.25 4.75
CA ALA A 59 -8.40 4.50 4.19
C ALA A 59 -9.64 4.24 3.32
N PHE A 60 -9.64 3.18 2.51
CA PHE A 60 -10.80 2.82 1.70
C PHE A 60 -12.01 2.46 2.54
N SER A 61 -11.84 1.57 3.53
CA SER A 61 -12.92 1.15 4.42
C SER A 61 -13.49 2.33 5.21
N ALA A 62 -12.63 3.20 5.74
CA ALA A 62 -13.07 4.39 6.47
C ALA A 62 -13.81 5.37 5.55
N ALA A 63 -13.28 5.64 4.35
CA ALA A 63 -13.95 6.50 3.36
C ALA A 63 -15.32 5.94 2.94
N GLN A 64 -15.42 4.62 2.76
CA GLN A 64 -16.69 3.96 2.45
C GLN A 64 -17.69 4.13 3.60
N SER A 65 -17.30 3.81 4.83
CA SER A 65 -18.19 3.96 5.99
C SER A 65 -18.61 5.42 6.22
N GLY A 66 -17.75 6.40 5.95
CA GLY A 66 -18.13 7.81 5.99
C GLY A 66 -19.13 8.20 4.90
N ALA A 67 -18.99 7.67 3.69
CA ALA A 67 -19.98 7.87 2.64
C ALA A 67 -21.33 7.21 2.99
N GLU A 68 -21.30 6.02 3.60
CA GLU A 68 -22.51 5.33 4.08
C GLU A 68 -23.21 6.10 5.21
N ASP A 69 -22.45 6.73 6.12
CA ASP A 69 -22.98 7.61 7.15
C ASP A 69 -23.71 8.83 6.53
N GLY A 70 -23.13 9.44 5.50
CA GLY A 70 -23.81 10.52 4.78
C GLY A 70 -25.11 10.08 4.08
N ILE A 71 -25.16 8.84 3.57
CA ILE A 71 -26.43 8.26 3.08
C ILE A 71 -27.40 8.03 4.25
N LEU A 72 -26.94 7.58 5.41
CA LEU A 72 -27.82 7.41 6.58
C LEU A 72 -28.45 8.74 7.03
N HIS A 73 -27.71 9.84 6.92
CA HIS A 73 -28.25 11.18 7.12
C HIS A 73 -29.34 11.52 6.08
N LEU A 74 -29.13 11.18 4.80
CA LEU A 74 -30.15 11.35 3.75
C LEU A 74 -31.41 10.49 3.96
N VAL A 75 -31.28 9.29 4.53
CA VAL A 75 -32.45 8.45 4.88
C VAL A 75 -33.28 9.10 5.99
N ARG A 76 -32.62 9.77 6.96
CA ARG A 76 -33.29 10.44 8.07
C ARG A 76 -33.91 11.78 7.66
N ASP A 77 -33.20 12.51 6.82
CA ASP A 77 -33.63 13.77 6.26
C ASP A 77 -33.32 13.79 4.76
N SER A 78 -34.35 13.59 3.94
CA SER A 78 -34.24 13.56 2.48
C SER A 78 -33.79 14.88 1.86
N GLN A 79 -33.72 15.97 2.63
CA GLN A 79 -33.21 17.28 2.22
C GLN A 79 -31.83 17.57 2.81
N PHE A 80 -31.22 16.62 3.52
CA PHE A 80 -29.92 16.79 4.12
C PHE A 80 -28.86 17.11 3.06
N SER A 81 -28.12 18.18 3.30
CA SER A 81 -27.01 18.63 2.46
C SER A 81 -25.98 19.31 3.36
N HIS A 82 -24.71 18.96 3.20
CA HIS A 82 -23.63 19.49 4.02
C HIS A 82 -22.34 19.59 3.21
N SER A 83 -21.70 20.76 3.25
CA SER A 83 -20.47 21.06 2.52
C SER A 83 -19.21 20.35 3.03
N GLY A 84 -19.34 19.45 4.01
CA GLY A 84 -18.21 18.81 4.70
C GLY A 84 -18.36 18.74 6.22
N TYR A 85 -18.45 17.55 6.78
CA TYR A 85 -18.27 17.27 8.20
C TYR A 85 -17.24 16.17 8.40
N THR A 86 -16.73 16.03 9.63
CA THR A 86 -15.73 15.01 9.96
C THR A 86 -16.35 13.97 10.87
N VAL A 87 -16.15 12.70 10.51
CA VAL A 87 -16.48 11.54 11.34
C VAL A 87 -15.23 10.71 11.55
N THR A 88 -14.97 10.30 12.80
CA THR A 88 -13.84 9.43 13.12
C THR A 88 -14.29 7.98 13.11
N ILE A 89 -13.73 7.17 12.21
CA ILE A 89 -14.06 5.75 12.04
C ILE A 89 -12.78 4.94 12.27
N ASP A 90 -12.79 4.07 13.29
CA ASP A 90 -11.62 3.26 13.68
C ASP A 90 -10.33 4.09 13.87
N GLY A 91 -10.47 5.29 14.45
CA GLY A 91 -9.36 6.22 14.68
C GLY A 91 -8.85 6.95 13.43
N VAL A 92 -9.55 6.84 12.30
CA VAL A 92 -9.27 7.57 11.06
C VAL A 92 -10.30 8.67 10.88
N ASP A 93 -9.85 9.90 10.68
CA ASP A 93 -10.74 11.01 10.36
C ASP A 93 -11.16 10.96 8.90
N VAL A 94 -12.48 10.97 8.69
CA VAL A 94 -13.12 10.91 7.38
C VAL A 94 -13.86 12.21 7.16
N GLN A 95 -13.54 12.89 6.07
CA GLN A 95 -14.29 14.04 5.60
C GLN A 95 -15.45 13.58 4.73
N VAL A 96 -16.67 13.88 5.17
CA VAL A 96 -17.90 13.50 4.48
C VAL A 96 -18.57 14.75 3.92
N VAL A 97 -18.84 14.77 2.62
CA VAL A 97 -19.59 15.81 1.93
C VAL A 97 -20.87 15.18 1.40
N VAL A 98 -22.02 15.81 1.66
CA VAL A 98 -23.30 15.36 1.12
C VAL A 98 -23.89 16.47 0.26
N GLU A 99 -24.06 16.21 -1.03
CA GLU A 99 -24.67 17.13 -1.97
C GLU A 99 -26.03 16.57 -2.38
N ASN A 100 -27.08 17.34 -2.16
CA ASN A 100 -28.43 17.00 -2.58
C ASN A 100 -28.88 18.01 -3.63
N ASP A 101 -29.26 17.52 -4.80
CA ASP A 101 -29.67 18.38 -5.92
C ASP A 101 -31.13 18.87 -5.80
N GLY A 102 -31.85 18.39 -4.79
CA GLY A 102 -33.27 18.64 -4.57
C GLY A 102 -34.17 18.05 -5.65
N ASN A 103 -33.61 17.41 -6.68
CA ASN A 103 -34.21 16.84 -7.89
C ASN A 103 -34.35 15.32 -7.88
N GLY A 104 -34.17 14.71 -6.71
CA GLY A 104 -34.28 13.27 -6.55
C GLY A 104 -32.94 12.56 -6.69
N HIS A 105 -31.81 13.29 -6.68
CA HIS A 105 -30.49 12.71 -6.57
C HIS A 105 -29.68 13.34 -5.44
N ALA A 106 -28.95 12.50 -4.72
CA ALA A 106 -27.99 12.97 -3.74
C ALA A 106 -26.70 12.16 -3.86
N THR A 107 -25.58 12.80 -3.57
CA THR A 107 -24.26 12.19 -3.53
C THR A 107 -23.69 12.35 -2.14
N SER A 108 -23.23 11.25 -1.56
CA SER A 108 -22.38 11.27 -0.37
C SER A 108 -20.97 10.90 -0.75
N THR A 109 -20.03 11.75 -0.38
CA THR A 109 -18.60 11.61 -0.67
C THR A 109 -17.85 11.48 0.65
N GLY A 110 -17.28 10.31 0.91
CA GLY A 110 -16.36 10.09 2.02
C GLY A 110 -14.91 10.14 1.54
N THR A 111 -14.07 10.92 2.21
CA THR A 111 -12.63 11.00 1.95
C THR A 111 -11.85 10.72 3.22
N ALA A 112 -11.00 9.71 3.21
CA ALA A 112 -10.18 9.35 4.36
C ALA A 112 -8.70 9.32 3.97
N THR A 113 -7.83 9.67 4.92
CA THR A 113 -6.38 9.65 4.75
C THR A 113 -5.74 8.86 5.88
N VAL A 114 -4.96 7.84 5.53
CA VAL A 114 -4.17 7.04 6.48
C VAL A 114 -2.71 7.06 6.04
N GLY A 115 -1.88 7.76 6.82
CA GLY A 115 -0.48 8.02 6.45
C GLY A 115 -0.41 8.85 5.16
N PHE A 116 0.19 8.29 4.10
CA PHE A 116 0.29 8.92 2.77
C PHE A 116 -0.79 8.43 1.79
N TYR A 117 -1.69 7.56 2.22
CA TYR A 117 -2.72 6.97 1.37
C TYR A 117 -4.05 7.68 1.59
N ARG A 118 -4.53 8.35 0.55
CA ARG A 118 -5.86 8.96 0.52
C ARG A 118 -6.79 8.14 -0.36
N ARG A 119 -8.03 7.94 0.09
CA ARG A 119 -9.09 7.27 -0.68
C ARG A 119 -10.36 8.10 -0.63
N LYS A 120 -11.05 8.17 -1.77
CA LYS A 120 -12.33 8.85 -1.91
C LYS A 120 -13.38 7.86 -2.41
N VAL A 121 -14.51 7.77 -1.71
CA VAL A 121 -15.66 6.97 -2.10
C VAL A 121 -16.84 7.90 -2.32
N VAL A 122 -17.53 7.75 -3.45
CA VAL A 122 -18.73 8.52 -3.77
C VAL A 122 -19.88 7.54 -3.93
N ILE A 123 -20.95 7.74 -3.16
CA ILE A 123 -22.20 7.00 -3.25
C ILE A 123 -23.25 7.93 -3.81
N THR A 124 -23.86 7.56 -4.92
CA THR A 124 -25.00 8.28 -5.51
C THR A 124 -26.28 7.54 -5.15
N ALA A 125 -27.22 8.26 -4.55
CA ALA A 125 -28.54 7.77 -4.23
C ALA A 125 -29.61 8.52 -5.02
N ALA A 126 -30.69 7.82 -5.36
CA ALA A 126 -31.92 8.40 -5.88
C ALA A 126 -32.94 8.51 -4.74
N ILE A 127 -33.61 9.64 -4.66
CA ILE A 127 -34.62 9.97 -3.64
C ILE A 127 -35.97 10.07 -4.34
N ASP A 128 -36.88 9.18 -3.99
CA ASP A 128 -38.27 9.28 -4.41
C ASP A 128 -38.98 10.34 -3.57
N ARG A 129 -39.52 11.37 -4.25
CA ARG A 129 -40.18 12.50 -3.59
C ARG A 129 -41.56 12.17 -3.03
N ASP A 130 -42.23 11.16 -3.56
CA ASP A 130 -43.59 10.79 -3.12
C ASP A 130 -43.54 9.84 -1.92
N SER A 131 -42.56 8.93 -1.89
CA SER A 131 -42.41 7.94 -0.81
C SER A 131 -41.32 8.28 0.23
N GLY A 132 -40.44 9.25 -0.07
CA GLY A 132 -39.26 9.55 0.75
C GLY A 132 -38.20 8.45 0.72
N THR A 133 -38.33 7.46 -0.16
CA THR A 133 -37.42 6.32 -0.22
C THR A 133 -36.09 6.72 -0.84
N VAL A 134 -35.00 6.45 -0.13
CA VAL A 134 -33.64 6.63 -0.64
C VAL A 134 -33.10 5.29 -1.14
N THR A 135 -32.70 5.24 -2.40
CA THR A 135 -32.16 4.05 -3.05
C THR A 135 -30.74 4.31 -3.52
N VAL A 136 -29.81 3.43 -3.19
CA VAL A 136 -28.42 3.56 -3.68
C VAL A 136 -28.37 3.13 -5.14
N VAL A 137 -27.94 4.04 -6.01
CA VAL A 137 -27.86 3.83 -7.46
C VAL A 137 -26.45 3.38 -7.87
N ALA A 138 -25.43 4.00 -7.28
CA ALA A 138 -24.04 3.71 -7.63
C ALA A 138 -23.11 3.96 -6.45
N THR A 139 -22.06 3.14 -6.36
CA THR A 139 -20.89 3.38 -5.50
C THR A 139 -19.66 3.40 -6.38
N GLN A 140 -18.92 4.51 -6.35
CA GLN A 140 -17.73 4.73 -7.14
C GLN A 140 -16.52 4.96 -6.24
N LEU A 141 -15.44 4.23 -6.51
CA LEU A 141 -14.13 4.49 -5.93
C LEU A 141 -13.41 5.53 -6.79
N SER A 142 -13.07 6.66 -6.20
CA SER A 142 -12.26 7.71 -6.82
C SER A 142 -10.86 7.71 -6.18
N LEU A 143 -9.83 7.67 -7.04
CA LEU A 143 -8.42 7.65 -6.65
C LEU A 143 -7.94 9.06 -6.25
#